data_AF-A0A497P7Z3-F1
#
_entry.id   AF-A0A497P7Z3-F1
#
_cell.length_a   1.000
_cell.length_b   1.000
_cell.length_c   1.000
_cell.angle_alpha   90.00
_cell.angle_beta   90.00
_cell.angle_gamma   90.00
#
_symmetry.space_group_name_H-M   'P 1'
#
loop_
_entity.id
_entity.type
_entity.pdbx_description
1 polymer ?
#
loop_
_entity_poly.entity_id
_entity_poly.type
_entity_poly.pdbx_seq_one_letter_code
_entity_poly.pdbx_strand_id
1 'polypeptide(L)'
;MVELVGNVKEWKLFRDAMHKLGRLFYRTDEQGNIVEVVYCSNEKGLRYTGEITQEIAALIRAEGWKVDTLEFDEDRGIIKIEQK
;
A
#
# COMPACT_ATOMS: atom_id res chain seq x y z
N MET A 1 10.76 6.27 12.39
CA MET A 1 11.12 6.36 10.96
C MET A 1 10.57 5.07 10.36
N VAL A 2 9.72 5.16 9.35
CA VAL A 2 9.16 3.96 8.72
C VAL A 2 10.17 3.52 7.68
N GLU A 3 10.68 2.30 7.75
CA GLU A 3 11.60 1.76 6.75
C GLU A 3 10.82 0.80 5.84
N LEU A 4 11.07 0.83 4.52
CA LEU A 4 10.50 -0.18 3.63
C LEU A 4 11.22 -1.51 3.85
N VAL A 5 10.48 -2.49 4.32
CA VAL A 5 11.04 -3.80 4.66
C VAL A 5 10.89 -4.80 3.50
N GLY A 6 10.17 -4.44 2.43
CA GLY A 6 10.17 -5.23 1.20
C GLY A 6 9.07 -4.92 0.18
N ASN A 7 9.27 -5.45 -1.02
CA ASN A 7 8.29 -5.51 -2.11
C ASN A 7 7.67 -6.91 -2.15
N VAL A 8 6.34 -7.01 -2.09
CA VAL A 8 5.64 -8.31 -2.02
C VAL A 8 4.69 -8.45 -3.20
N LYS A 9 4.83 -9.55 -3.94
CA LYS A 9 3.94 -9.91 -5.06
C LYS A 9 2.76 -10.79 -4.64
N GLU A 10 2.99 -11.67 -3.67
CA GLU A 10 1.97 -12.63 -3.24
C GLU A 10 0.99 -11.97 -2.26
N TRP A 11 -0.30 -11.88 -2.62
CA TRP A 11 -1.30 -11.17 -1.82
C TRP A 11 -1.45 -11.76 -0.41
N LYS A 12 -1.43 -13.09 -0.29
CA LYS A 12 -1.54 -13.77 1.01
C LYS A 12 -0.40 -13.39 1.95
N LEU A 13 0.83 -13.32 1.43
CA LEU A 13 2.00 -12.93 2.21
C LEU A 13 1.94 -11.44 2.57
N PHE A 14 1.54 -10.59 1.63
CA PHE A 14 1.37 -9.15 1.90
C PHE A 14 0.36 -8.93 3.02
N ARG A 15 -0.78 -9.62 2.97
CA ARG A 15 -1.84 -9.53 3.98
C ARG A 15 -1.42 -10.08 5.34
N ASP A 16 -0.72 -11.20 5.38
CA ASP A 16 -0.22 -11.77 6.63
C ASP A 16 0.83 -10.87 7.31
N ALA A 17 1.63 -10.18 6.49
CA ALA A 17 2.60 -9.20 6.97
C ALA A 17 1.96 -7.88 7.44
N MET A 18 0.69 -7.61 7.12
CA MET A 18 -0.05 -6.47 7.65
C MET A 18 -0.39 -6.70 9.13
N HIS A 19 0.35 -6.04 10.01
CA HIS A 19 0.08 -6.05 11.45
C HIS A 19 -1.10 -5.12 11.82
N LYS A 20 -1.84 -5.46 12.89
CA LYS A 20 -3.08 -4.77 13.33
C LYS A 20 -2.96 -3.26 13.60
N LEU A 21 -1.76 -2.73 13.76
CA LEU A 21 -1.51 -1.32 14.10
C LEU A 21 -1.08 -0.47 12.89
N GLY A 22 -0.97 -1.06 11.70
CA GLY A 22 -0.69 -0.32 10.47
C GLY A 22 -1.95 0.10 9.73
N ARG A 23 -1.75 0.82 8.65
CA ARG A 23 -2.78 1.33 7.75
C ARG A 23 -2.42 0.94 6.33
N LEU A 24 -3.42 0.54 5.56
CA LEU A 24 -3.31 0.30 4.13
C LEU A 24 -3.72 1.56 3.38
N PHE A 25 -2.90 1.99 2.44
CA PHE A 25 -3.15 3.15 1.57
C PHE A 25 -3.10 2.70 0.12
N TYR A 26 -3.95 3.29 -0.70
CA TYR A 26 -3.97 3.00 -2.13
C TYR A 26 -4.28 4.23 -2.97
N ARG A 27 -3.78 4.22 -4.19
CA ARG A 27 -4.04 5.23 -5.21
C ARG A 27 -4.75 4.59 -6.39
N THR A 28 -5.65 5.35 -7.02
CA THR A 28 -6.30 4.94 -8.27
C THR A 28 -5.86 5.82 -9.42
N ASP A 29 -5.90 5.29 -10.64
CA ASP A 29 -5.84 6.08 -11.87
C ASP A 29 -7.14 6.88 -12.11
N GLU A 30 -7.19 7.61 -13.21
CA GLU A 30 -8.36 8.39 -13.66
C GLU A 30 -9.58 7.51 -14.00
N GLN A 31 -9.37 6.23 -14.29
CA GLN A 31 -10.42 5.25 -14.58
C GLN A 31 -10.94 4.57 -13.30
N GLY A 32 -10.31 4.84 -12.15
CA GLY A 32 -10.66 4.24 -10.87
C GLY A 32 -10.00 2.88 -10.61
N ASN A 33 -9.07 2.43 -11.46
CA ASN A 33 -8.30 1.22 -11.21
C ASN A 33 -7.24 1.50 -10.14
N ILE A 34 -7.05 0.56 -9.22
CA ILE A 34 -5.99 0.70 -8.22
C ILE A 34 -4.65 0.49 -8.92
N VAL A 35 -3.77 1.48 -8.82
CA VAL A 35 -2.45 1.46 -9.45
C VAL A 35 -1.31 1.28 -8.44
N GLU A 36 -1.53 1.68 -7.19
CA GLU A 36 -0.52 1.55 -6.14
C GLU A 36 -1.16 1.23 -4.80
N VAL A 37 -0.48 0.38 -4.04
CA VAL A 37 -0.92 -0.09 -2.74
C VAL A 37 0.30 -0.19 -1.83
N VAL A 38 0.23 0.53 -0.71
CA VAL A 38 1.27 0.53 0.30
C VAL A 38 0.64 0.33 1.67
N TYR A 39 1.18 -0.63 2.41
CA TYR A 39 0.91 -0.78 3.82
C TYR A 39 2.00 -0.05 4.60
N CYS A 40 1.60 0.74 5.59
CA CYS A 40 2.50 1.46 6.47
C CYS A 40 2.07 1.29 7.93
N SER A 41 3.01 0.91 8.77
CA SER A 41 2.91 0.92 10.23
C SER A 41 3.94 1.89 10.80
N ASN A 42 3.93 2.11 12.13
CA ASN A 42 4.86 3.03 12.79
C ASN A 42 6.36 2.74 12.52
N GLU A 43 6.68 1.49 12.14
CA GLU A 43 8.05 1.01 11.97
C GLU A 43 8.34 0.45 10.57
N LYS A 44 7.31 -0.01 9.83
CA LYS A 44 7.50 -0.75 8.58
C LYS A 44 6.58 -0.31 7.46
N GLY A 45 7.15 -0.15 6.28
CA GLY A 45 6.47 -0.01 5.00
C GLY A 45 6.53 -1.29 4.20
N LEU A 46 5.44 -1.64 3.51
CA LEU A 46 5.39 -2.70 2.51
C LEU A 46 4.70 -2.17 1.27
N ARG A 47 5.28 -2.42 0.09
CA ARG A 47 4.65 -2.11 -1.19
C ARG A 47 4.15 -3.40 -1.82
N TYR A 48 2.89 -3.41 -2.22
CA TYR A 48 2.35 -4.50 -3.02
C TYR A 48 2.65 -4.25 -4.49
N THR A 49 3.33 -5.20 -5.14
CA THR A 49 3.74 -5.12 -6.55
C THR A 49 3.19 -6.27 -7.38
N GLY A 50 2.25 -7.03 -6.79
CA GLY A 50 1.53 -8.11 -7.47
C GLY A 50 0.37 -7.60 -8.34
N GLU A 51 -0.25 -8.53 -9.04
CA GLU A 51 -1.43 -8.24 -9.86
C GLU A 51 -2.65 -7.96 -8.97
N ILE A 52 -3.34 -6.85 -9.25
CA ILE A 52 -4.56 -6.47 -8.53
C ILE A 52 -5.76 -7.05 -9.27
N THR A 53 -6.21 -8.22 -8.85
CA THR A 53 -7.46 -8.83 -9.31
C THR A 53 -8.68 -8.09 -8.73
N GLN A 54 -9.87 -8.33 -9.27
CA GLN A 54 -11.11 -7.71 -8.76
C GLN A 54 -11.37 -8.04 -7.27
N GLU A 55 -11.07 -9.26 -6.84
CA GLU A 55 -11.22 -9.69 -5.45
C GLU A 55 -10.25 -8.92 -4.53
N ILE A 56 -8.99 -8.80 -4.93
CA ILE A 56 -7.98 -8.04 -4.20
C ILE A 56 -8.36 -6.55 -4.15
N ALA A 57 -8.83 -5.98 -5.26
CA ALA A 57 -9.28 -4.60 -5.31
C ALA A 57 -10.45 -4.34 -4.35
N ALA A 58 -11.41 -5.25 -4.26
CA ALA A 58 -12.52 -5.14 -3.32
C ALA A 58 -12.03 -5.13 -1.86
N LEU A 59 -11.07 -6.00 -1.51
CA LEU A 59 -10.46 -6.04 -0.18
C LEU A 59 -9.70 -4.74 0.14
N ILE A 60 -8.86 -4.26 -0.79
CA ILE A 60 -8.10 -3.02 -0.61
C ILE A 60 -9.05 -1.83 -0.42
N ARG A 61 -10.14 -1.76 -1.19
CA ARG A 61 -11.13 -0.67 -1.06
C ARG A 61 -11.90 -0.74 0.26
N ALA A 62 -12.11 -1.93 0.82
CA ALA A 62 -12.81 -2.13 2.08
C ALA A 62 -11.93 -1.82 3.30
N GLU A 63 -10.65 -2.20 3.25
CA GLU A 63 -9.72 -2.09 4.40
C GLU A 63 -8.80 -0.86 4.33
N GLY A 64 -8.56 -0.33 3.13
CA GLY A 64 -7.58 0.72 2.85
C GLY A 64 -8.17 2.11 2.70
N TRP A 65 -7.28 3.10 2.76
CA TRP A 65 -7.58 4.52 2.57
C TRP A 65 -7.13 4.96 1.19
N LYS A 66 -8.06 5.54 0.41
CA LYS A 66 -7.73 6.16 -0.86
C LYS A 66 -6.98 7.48 -0.62
N VAL A 67 -5.87 7.67 -1.34
CA VAL A 67 -5.04 8.88 -1.27
C VAL A 67 -4.74 9.42 -2.68
N ASP A 68 -4.46 10.71 -2.77
CA ASP A 68 -4.16 11.39 -4.04
C ASP A 68 -2.72 11.13 -4.47
N THR A 69 -1.80 11.19 -3.51
CA THR A 69 -0.36 11.00 -3.75
C THR A 69 0.16 9.91 -2.83
N LEU A 70 0.85 8.96 -3.44
CA LEU A 70 1.55 7.88 -2.76
C LEU A 70 2.94 7.80 -3.41
N GLU A 71 3.91 8.48 -2.82
CA GLU A 71 5.28 8.49 -3.32
C GLU A 71 6.16 7.70 -2.37
N PHE A 72 6.96 6.80 -2.94
CA PHE A 72 7.95 6.05 -2.19
C PHE A 72 9.34 6.48 -2.59
N ASP A 73 10.12 6.97 -1.63
CA ASP A 73 11.52 7.30 -1.80
C ASP A 73 12.37 6.11 -1.35
N GLU A 74 12.84 5.30 -2.31
CA GLU A 74 13.65 4.09 -2.05
C GLU A 74 15.01 4.42 -1.43
N ASP A 75 15.61 5.55 -1.79
CA ASP A 75 16.92 6.00 -1.29
C ASP A 75 16.84 6.45 0.17
N ARG A 76 15.72 7.07 0.57
CA ARG A 76 15.53 7.61 1.92
C ARG A 76 14.68 6.71 2.81
N GLY A 77 14.05 5.69 2.24
CA GLY A 77 13.11 4.81 2.92
C GLY A 77 11.81 5.51 3.34
N ILE A 78 11.46 6.65 2.75
CA ILE A 78 10.33 7.48 3.21
C ILE A 78 9.10 7.21 2.35
N ILE A 79 7.94 7.04 3.00
CA ILE A 79 6.64 6.99 2.35
C ILE A 79 5.98 8.36 2.51
N LYS A 80 5.69 9.03 1.40
CA LYS A 80 4.94 10.27 1.36
C LYS A 80 3.51 9.97 0.94
N ILE A 81 2.57 10.40 1.77
CA ILE A 81 1.14 10.19 1.59
C ILE A 81 0.47 11.55 1.65
N GLU A 82 -0.28 11.92 0.62
CA GLU A 82 -1.08 13.15 0.59
C GLU A 82 -2.54 12.84 0.25
N GLN A 83 -3.44 13.50 0.95
CA GLN A 83 -4.89 13.46 0.74
C GLN A 83 -5.40 14.90 0.67
N LYS A 84 -6.16 15.24 -0.38
CA LYS A 84 -6.75 16.55 -0.61
C LYS A 84 -8.27 16.55 -0.41
#